data_AF-A0A358S4U3-F1
#
_entry.id   AF-A0A358S4U3-F1
#
_cell.length_a   1.000
_cell.length_b   1.000
_cell.length_c   1.000
_cell.angle_alpha   90.00
_cell.angle_beta   90.00
_cell.angle_gamma   90.00
#
_symmetry.space_group_name_H-M   'P 1'
#
loop_
_entity.id
_entity.type
_entity.pdbx_description
1 polymer ?
#
loop_
_entity_poly.entity_id
_entity_poly.type
_entity_poly.pdbx_seq_one_letter_code
_entity_poly.pdbx_strand_id
1 'polypeptide(L)'
;MENKERNILISAEEIQDKVKIVGAQITEDYKGKKLYVLSLLRGSFIFTADLVRAIDLDTTIGFMTTSSYGHSETSNGSCKVVNDVPDNIEGYDVLIVDDIIDTGITMEFVVDYVKAKGANSVKTCTLLDKPSRRKVEITADYCCFEIEDVFVVGYGLNYGDFYRNIPYVFNWK
;
A
#
# COMPACT_ATOMS: atom_id res chain seq x y z
N MET A 1 -9.22 -24.31 -0.86
CA MET A 1 -9.91 -23.19 -0.19
C MET A 1 -11.28 -22.85 -0.78
N GLU A 2 -11.61 -23.27 -2.01
CA GLU A 2 -12.88 -22.92 -2.68
C GLU A 2 -14.15 -23.40 -1.93
N ASN A 3 -14.06 -24.46 -1.12
CA ASN A 3 -15.17 -25.00 -0.34
C ASN A 3 -15.24 -24.50 1.11
N LYS A 4 -14.37 -23.55 1.50
CA LYS A 4 -14.39 -22.97 2.85
C LYS A 4 -15.25 -21.70 2.87
N GLU A 5 -16.06 -21.55 3.91
CA GLU A 5 -16.85 -20.35 4.12
C GLU A 5 -15.93 -19.13 4.31
N ARG A 6 -16.26 -18.03 3.64
CA ARG A 6 -15.53 -16.77 3.80
C ARG A 6 -15.98 -16.09 5.09
N ASN A 7 -15.02 -15.63 5.87
CA ASN A 7 -15.23 -14.75 7.00
C ASN A 7 -14.77 -13.33 6.60
N ILE A 8 -15.74 -12.43 6.46
CA ILE A 8 -15.47 -11.03 6.06
C ILE A 8 -14.86 -10.33 7.27
N LEU A 9 -13.65 -9.80 7.07
CA LEU A 9 -12.92 -9.07 8.11
C LEU A 9 -13.18 -7.57 8.02
N ILE A 10 -13.25 -7.04 6.80
CA ILE A 10 -13.51 -5.63 6.52
C ILE A 10 -14.39 -5.57 5.28
N SER A 11 -15.60 -5.06 5.45
CA SER A 11 -16.60 -4.92 4.39
C SER A 11 -16.23 -3.82 3.38
N ALA A 12 -16.87 -3.87 2.21
CA ALA A 12 -16.67 -2.83 1.18
C ALA A 12 -17.07 -1.43 1.68
N GLU A 13 -18.12 -1.34 2.52
CA GLU A 13 -18.59 -0.09 3.11
C GLU A 13 -17.57 0.49 4.09
N GLU A 14 -17.04 -0.34 5.00
CA GLU A 14 -15.99 0.06 5.93
C GLU A 14 -14.75 0.59 5.19
N ILE A 15 -14.33 -0.10 4.13
CA ILE A 15 -13.20 0.33 3.30
C ILE A 15 -13.50 1.69 2.66
N GLN A 16 -14.65 1.86 2.02
CA GLN A 16 -15.02 3.12 1.37
C GLN A 16 -15.04 4.30 2.34
N ASP A 17 -15.61 4.12 3.53
CA ASP A 17 -15.69 5.18 4.52
C ASP A 17 -14.32 5.52 5.10
N LYS A 18 -13.48 4.50 5.34
CA LYS A 18 -12.11 4.75 5.82
C LYS A 18 -11.24 5.43 4.77
N VAL A 19 -11.38 5.05 3.50
CA VAL A 19 -10.69 5.70 2.37
C VAL A 19 -11.06 7.18 2.29
N LYS A 20 -12.34 7.56 2.46
CA LYS A 20 -12.75 8.97 2.47
C LYS A 20 -12.09 9.75 3.60
N ILE A 21 -12.04 9.17 4.80
CA ILE A 21 -11.42 9.79 5.98
C ILE A 21 -9.93 10.03 5.73
N VAL A 22 -9.21 9.01 5.24
CA VAL A 22 -7.77 9.10 4.97
C VAL A 22 -7.47 10.04 3.79
N GLY A 23 -8.29 10.02 2.73
CA GLY A 23 -8.18 10.94 1.59
C GLY A 23 -8.36 12.40 1.99
N ALA A 24 -9.31 12.70 2.89
CA ALA A 24 -9.49 14.04 3.43
C ALA A 24 -8.29 14.49 4.30
N GLN A 25 -7.70 13.57 5.08
CA GLN A 25 -6.50 13.85 5.85
C GLN A 25 -5.31 14.17 4.94
N ILE A 26 -5.07 13.36 3.90
CA ILE A 26 -4.02 13.60 2.91
C ILE A 26 -4.25 14.92 2.18
N THR A 27 -5.49 15.24 1.84
CA THR A 27 -5.86 16.52 1.20
C THR A 27 -5.39 17.72 2.01
N GLU A 28 -5.62 17.72 3.33
CA GLU A 28 -5.17 18.82 4.19
C GLU A 28 -3.64 18.84 4.32
N ASP A 29 -3.02 17.68 4.56
CA ASP A 29 -1.57 17.57 4.76
C ASP A 29 -0.74 17.96 3.53
N TYR A 30 -1.31 17.83 2.34
CA TYR A 30 -0.66 18.10 1.05
C TYR A 30 -1.18 19.35 0.34
N LYS A 31 -2.00 20.17 0.99
CA LYS A 31 -2.50 21.42 0.42
C LYS A 31 -1.34 22.34 -0.01
N GLY A 32 -1.35 22.75 -1.28
CA GLY A 32 -0.32 23.61 -1.88
C GLY A 32 1.02 22.90 -2.14
N LYS A 33 1.08 21.56 -2.02
CA LYS A 33 2.27 20.75 -2.31
C LYS A 33 2.16 20.08 -3.67
N LYS A 34 3.29 19.61 -4.19
CA LYS A 34 3.36 18.79 -5.40
C LYS A 34 3.23 17.32 -5.02
N LEU A 35 2.00 16.85 -4.85
CA LEU A 35 1.73 15.47 -4.46
C LEU A 35 1.97 14.51 -5.62
N TYR A 36 2.78 13.48 -5.37
CA TYR A 36 2.95 12.34 -6.26
C TYR A 36 2.56 11.06 -5.51
N VAL A 37 1.49 10.39 -5.95
CA VAL A 37 1.04 9.12 -5.36
C VAL A 37 1.70 7.97 -6.10
N LEU A 38 2.56 7.22 -5.41
CA LEU A 38 3.31 6.10 -5.96
C LEU A 38 2.76 4.77 -5.44
N SER A 39 2.05 4.03 -6.30
CA SER A 39 1.43 2.75 -5.95
C SER A 39 2.37 1.58 -6.16
N LEU A 40 2.50 0.73 -5.14
CA LEU A 40 3.29 -0.52 -5.19
C LEU A 40 2.46 -1.66 -5.80
N LEU A 41 2.75 -1.98 -7.05
CA LEU A 41 2.05 -3.04 -7.75
C LEU A 41 2.51 -4.44 -7.27
N ARG A 42 1.63 -5.45 -7.29
CA ARG A 42 0.27 -5.44 -7.89
C ARG A 42 -0.85 -5.21 -6.89
N GLY A 43 -0.62 -5.42 -5.59
CA GLY A 43 -1.68 -5.49 -4.59
C GLY A 43 -2.43 -4.18 -4.38
N SER A 44 -1.68 -3.08 -4.30
CA SER A 44 -2.22 -1.78 -3.92
C SER A 44 -3.14 -1.10 -4.94
N PHE A 45 -3.20 -1.53 -6.20
CA PHE A 45 -3.82 -0.73 -7.26
C PHE A 45 -5.31 -0.40 -7.04
N ILE A 46 -6.07 -1.32 -6.42
CA ILE A 46 -7.49 -1.08 -6.11
C ILE A 46 -7.60 -0.02 -5.01
N PHE A 47 -6.86 -0.21 -3.92
CA PHE A 47 -6.80 0.77 -2.83
C PHE A 47 -6.34 2.14 -3.32
N THR A 48 -5.26 2.21 -4.09
CA THR A 48 -4.77 3.45 -4.71
C THR A 48 -5.86 4.10 -5.54
N ALA A 49 -6.56 3.36 -6.39
CA ALA A 49 -7.60 3.91 -7.26
C ALA A 49 -8.75 4.55 -6.46
N ASP A 50 -9.16 3.93 -5.35
CA ASP A 50 -10.17 4.51 -4.46
C ASP A 50 -9.62 5.70 -3.66
N LEU A 51 -8.38 5.60 -3.17
CA LEU A 51 -7.73 6.65 -2.39
C LEU A 51 -7.53 7.94 -3.20
N VAL A 52 -6.99 7.86 -4.42
CA VAL A 52 -6.75 9.05 -5.25
C VAL A 52 -8.04 9.75 -5.66
N ARG A 53 -9.18 9.04 -5.75
CA ARG A 53 -10.50 9.65 -5.95
C ARG A 53 -11.03 10.39 -4.71
N ALA A 54 -10.49 10.07 -3.53
CA ALA A 54 -10.86 10.70 -2.27
C ALA A 54 -9.93 11.85 -1.86
N ILE A 55 -8.86 12.11 -2.63
CA ILE A 55 -7.94 13.23 -2.42
C ILE A 55 -8.40 14.39 -3.32
N ASP A 56 -8.78 15.52 -2.71
CA ASP A 56 -9.28 16.71 -3.41
C ASP A 56 -8.13 17.70 -3.70
N LEU A 57 -7.15 17.25 -4.49
CA LEU A 57 -5.98 18.03 -4.91
C LEU A 57 -5.54 17.62 -6.32
N ASP A 58 -4.82 18.52 -7.00
CA ASP A 58 -4.04 18.13 -8.18
C ASP A 58 -2.93 17.14 -7.75
N THR A 59 -2.96 15.94 -8.32
CA THR A 59 -2.00 14.88 -7.98
C THR A 59 -1.47 14.20 -9.24
N THR A 60 -0.18 13.84 -9.21
CA THR A 60 0.40 12.90 -10.18
C THR A 60 0.31 11.48 -9.61
N ILE A 61 0.10 10.48 -10.47
CA ILE A 61 -0.03 9.09 -10.05
C ILE A 61 0.96 8.24 -10.85
N GLY A 62 1.78 7.48 -10.14
CA GLY A 62 2.73 6.54 -10.74
C GLY A 62 2.66 5.17 -10.09
N PHE A 63 3.32 4.22 -10.75
CA PHE A 63 3.38 2.83 -10.31
C PHE A 63 4.81 2.34 -10.31
N MET A 64 5.14 1.47 -9.36
CA MET A 64 6.40 0.71 -9.36
C MET A 64 6.15 -0.72 -8.95
N THR A 65 7.05 -1.62 -9.32
CA THR A 65 7.05 -3.01 -8.84
C THR A 65 8.40 -3.36 -8.27
N THR A 66 8.41 -4.02 -7.11
CA THR A 66 9.60 -4.65 -6.54
C THR A 66 9.48 -6.16 -6.57
N SER A 67 10.61 -6.86 -6.57
CA SER A 67 10.68 -8.29 -6.29
C SER A 67 11.58 -8.54 -5.08
N SER A 68 11.14 -9.37 -4.14
CA SER A 68 12.01 -9.90 -3.10
C SER A 68 12.95 -10.96 -3.70
N TYR A 69 14.22 -10.98 -3.26
CA TYR A 69 15.13 -12.07 -3.64
C TYR A 69 14.79 -13.34 -2.84
N GLY A 70 14.43 -14.41 -3.57
CA GLY A 70 14.20 -15.76 -3.04
C GLY A 70 12.73 -16.19 -3.07
N HIS A 71 12.45 -17.36 -3.64
CA HIS A 71 11.13 -18.01 -3.65
C HIS A 71 10.67 -18.56 -2.28
N SER A 72 11.26 -18.10 -1.18
CA SER A 72 10.93 -18.52 0.18
C SER A 72 10.11 -17.44 0.88
N GLU A 73 9.14 -17.85 1.71
CA GLU A 73 8.26 -16.98 2.53
C GLU A 73 9.01 -16.05 3.52
N THR A 74 10.34 -16.11 3.53
CA THR A 74 11.23 -15.17 4.21
C THR A 74 12.02 -14.36 3.19
N SER A 75 11.77 -13.05 3.14
CA SER A 75 12.62 -12.10 2.40
C SER A 75 14.00 -12.03 3.04
N ASN A 76 15.05 -12.47 2.33
CA ASN A 76 16.46 -12.38 2.77
C ASN A 76 17.03 -10.94 2.71
N GLY A 77 16.19 -9.93 2.90
CA GLY A 77 16.60 -8.53 3.06
C GLY A 77 16.97 -7.77 1.79
N SER A 78 17.08 -8.41 0.62
CA SER A 78 17.26 -7.67 -0.64
C SER A 78 15.95 -7.58 -1.42
N CYS A 79 15.48 -6.35 -1.63
CA CYS A 79 14.46 -6.01 -2.62
C CYS A 79 15.14 -5.47 -3.87
N LYS A 80 14.59 -5.78 -5.05
CA LYS A 80 15.02 -5.21 -6.32
C LYS A 80 13.86 -4.49 -6.99
N VAL A 81 14.13 -3.34 -7.59
CA VAL A 81 13.19 -2.67 -8.50
C VAL A 81 13.10 -3.45 -9.81
N VAL A 82 11.89 -3.87 -10.17
CA VAL A 82 11.60 -4.56 -11.44
C VAL A 82 11.10 -3.56 -12.49
N ASN A 83 10.17 -2.69 -12.08
CA ASN A 83 9.73 -1.55 -12.86
C ASN A 83 9.88 -0.33 -11.95
N ASP A 84 10.71 0.60 -12.39
CA ASP A 84 11.05 1.82 -11.70
C ASP A 84 9.95 2.88 -11.89
N VAL A 85 10.01 3.94 -11.09
CA VAL A 85 9.22 5.15 -11.25
C VAL A 85 9.59 5.78 -12.61
N PRO A 86 8.65 5.85 -13.58
CA PRO A 86 8.96 6.34 -14.92
C PRO A 86 9.13 7.86 -14.98
N ASP A 87 8.57 8.58 -14.01
CA ASP A 87 8.53 10.04 -13.96
C ASP A 87 9.71 10.65 -13.18
N ASN A 88 10.04 11.91 -13.48
CA ASN A 88 10.95 12.68 -12.63
C ASN A 88 10.20 13.16 -11.37
N ILE A 89 10.55 12.58 -10.23
CA ILE A 89 9.96 12.90 -8.92
C ILE A 89 10.80 13.89 -8.10
N GLU A 90 11.84 14.49 -8.69
CA GLU A 90 12.64 15.51 -8.02
C GLU A 90 11.76 16.70 -7.58
N GLY A 91 11.81 17.03 -6.29
CA GLY A 91 11.02 18.12 -5.72
C GLY A 91 9.52 17.80 -5.50
N TYR A 92 9.06 16.58 -5.75
CA TYR A 92 7.72 16.14 -5.38
C TYR A 92 7.66 15.65 -3.92
N ASP A 93 6.52 15.86 -3.27
CA ASP A 93 6.18 15.20 -2.02
C ASP A 93 5.52 13.85 -2.35
N VAL A 94 6.26 12.76 -2.17
CA VAL A 94 5.83 11.43 -2.62
C VAL A 94 5.08 10.71 -1.51
N LEU A 95 3.88 10.22 -1.82
CA LEU A 95 3.11 9.32 -0.98
C LEU A 95 3.17 7.91 -1.56
N ILE A 96 3.92 7.01 -0.91
CA ILE A 96 3.98 5.59 -1.30
C ILE A 96 2.72 4.91 -0.78
N VAL A 97 1.99 4.21 -1.66
CA VAL A 97 0.74 3.51 -1.33
C VAL A 97 0.93 2.00 -1.50
N ASP A 98 0.60 1.24 -0.47
CA ASP A 98 0.63 -0.23 -0.49
C ASP A 98 -0.65 -0.87 0.07
N ASP A 99 -0.97 -2.12 -0.30
CA ASP A 99 -2.15 -2.82 0.23
C ASP A 99 -1.93 -3.33 1.66
N ILE A 100 -0.72 -3.76 2.00
CA ILE A 100 -0.41 -4.23 3.34
C ILE A 100 1.04 -4.00 3.75
N ILE A 101 1.28 -3.50 4.96
CA ILE A 101 2.60 -3.52 5.58
C ILE A 101 2.67 -4.63 6.62
N ASP A 102 3.53 -5.62 6.34
CA ASP A 102 3.79 -6.76 7.22
C ASP A 102 5.15 -6.60 7.93
N THR A 103 6.20 -7.22 7.39
CA THR A 103 7.57 -7.08 7.95
C THR A 103 8.15 -5.67 7.84
N GLY A 104 7.64 -4.84 6.93
CA GLY A 104 8.12 -3.47 6.67
C GLY A 104 9.35 -3.36 5.76
N ILE A 105 10.06 -4.46 5.47
CA ILE A 105 11.33 -4.46 4.73
C ILE A 105 11.19 -3.85 3.32
N THR A 106 10.15 -4.23 2.58
CA THR A 106 9.92 -3.68 1.24
C THR A 106 9.58 -2.19 1.29
N MET A 107 8.74 -1.78 2.25
CA MET A 107 8.37 -0.37 2.39
C MET A 107 9.60 0.49 2.76
N GLU A 108 10.44 0.04 3.69
CA GLU A 108 11.70 0.72 4.04
C GLU A 108 12.62 0.88 2.83
N PHE A 109 12.84 -0.21 2.09
CA PHE A 109 13.62 -0.17 0.85
C PHE A 109 13.07 0.84 -0.16
N VAL A 110 11.75 0.86 -0.38
CA VAL A 110 11.13 1.78 -1.33
C VAL A 110 11.25 3.22 -0.85
N VAL A 111 11.05 3.49 0.44
CA VAL A 111 11.20 4.82 1.02
C VAL A 111 12.60 5.36 0.76
N ASP A 112 13.64 4.58 1.03
CA ASP A 112 15.03 4.98 0.79
C ASP A 112 15.33 5.16 -0.70
N TYR A 113 14.81 4.26 -1.53
CA TYR A 113 14.94 4.33 -2.98
C TYR A 113 14.34 5.62 -3.56
N VAL A 114 13.13 5.98 -3.14
CA VAL A 114 12.41 7.19 -3.57
C VAL A 114 13.10 8.45 -3.08
N LYS A 115 13.59 8.48 -1.82
CA LYS A 115 14.40 9.58 -1.30
C LYS A 115 15.66 9.81 -2.14
N ALA A 116 16.36 8.73 -2.49
CA ALA A 116 17.58 8.79 -3.29
C ALA A 116 17.34 9.32 -4.72
N LYS A 117 16.10 9.26 -5.23
CA LYS A 117 15.69 9.84 -6.53
C LYS A 117 15.33 11.32 -6.46
N GLY A 118 15.48 11.98 -5.32
CA GLY A 118 15.31 13.44 -5.17
C GLY A 118 13.91 13.89 -4.75
N ALA A 119 13.07 12.98 -4.23
CA ALA A 119 11.81 13.38 -3.62
C ALA A 119 12.03 14.43 -2.51
N ASN A 120 11.18 15.46 -2.46
CA ASN A 120 11.22 16.52 -1.44
C ASN A 120 10.84 15.98 -0.07
N SER A 121 9.82 15.13 -0.02
CA SER A 121 9.46 14.35 1.16
C SER A 121 8.92 13.00 0.73
N VAL A 122 8.96 12.02 1.64
CA VAL A 122 8.40 10.69 1.41
C VAL A 122 7.57 10.30 2.62
N LYS A 123 6.31 9.99 2.38
CA LYS A 123 5.38 9.40 3.36
C LYS A 123 4.79 8.11 2.82
N THR A 124 4.15 7.36 3.69
CA THR A 124 3.60 6.04 3.42
C THR A 124 2.11 5.97 3.77
N CYS A 125 1.32 5.32 2.93
CA CYS A 125 -0.08 5.04 3.17
C CYS A 125 -0.36 3.56 2.91
N THR A 126 -1.04 2.89 3.84
CA THR A 126 -1.43 1.49 3.65
C THR A 126 -2.89 1.26 4.00
N LEU A 127 -3.51 0.30 3.29
CA LEU A 127 -4.83 -0.19 3.64
C LEU A 127 -4.76 -1.01 4.93
N LEU A 128 -3.87 -2.00 5.00
CA LEU A 128 -3.75 -2.91 6.13
C LEU A 128 -2.37 -2.79 6.78
N ASP A 129 -2.35 -2.78 8.10
CA ASP A 129 -1.10 -2.83 8.84
C ASP A 129 -1.06 -3.97 9.86
N LYS A 130 0.07 -4.68 9.92
CA LYS A 130 0.38 -5.72 10.92
C LYS A 130 1.60 -5.33 11.75
N PRO A 131 1.47 -4.43 12.74
CA PRO A 131 2.60 -4.00 13.56
C PRO A 131 3.32 -5.16 14.28
N SER A 132 2.60 -6.23 14.66
CA SER A 132 3.15 -7.41 15.33
C SER A 132 4.17 -8.21 14.49
N ARG A 133 4.23 -7.97 13.17
CA ARG A 133 5.12 -8.66 12.23
C ARG A 133 6.38 -7.89 11.87
N ARG A 134 6.54 -6.66 12.37
CA ARG A 134 7.64 -5.76 12.00
C ARG A 134 9.01 -6.36 12.24
N LYS A 135 9.91 -6.11 11.29
CA LYS A 135 11.34 -6.45 11.36
C LYS A 135 12.25 -5.23 11.25
N VAL A 136 11.67 -4.07 10.95
CA VAL A 136 12.34 -2.78 10.75
C VAL A 136 11.52 -1.67 11.41
N GLU A 137 12.16 -0.54 11.72
CA GLU A 137 11.52 0.60 12.41
C GLU A 137 10.73 1.46 11.43
N ILE A 138 9.66 0.90 10.85
CA ILE A 138 8.75 1.61 9.96
C ILE A 138 7.32 1.60 10.48
N THR A 139 6.73 2.79 10.56
CA THR A 139 5.32 3.02 10.89
C THR A 139 4.68 3.76 9.72
N ALA A 140 3.49 3.33 9.30
CA ALA A 140 2.79 4.00 8.22
C ALA A 140 2.38 5.42 8.67
N ASP A 141 2.58 6.43 7.81
CA ASP A 141 2.09 7.79 8.09
C ASP A 141 0.56 7.85 8.04
N TYR A 142 -0.03 7.03 7.18
CA TYR A 142 -1.48 6.85 7.05
C TYR A 142 -1.81 5.35 7.02
N CYS A 143 -2.66 4.91 7.94
CA CYS A 143 -3.14 3.53 8.00
C CYS A 143 -4.67 3.52 7.98
N CYS A 144 -5.28 2.69 7.13
CA CYS A 144 -6.72 2.49 7.15
C CYS A 144 -7.12 1.52 8.25
N PHE A 145 -6.49 0.35 8.34
CA PHE A 145 -6.86 -0.68 9.32
C PHE A 145 -5.63 -1.39 9.89
N GLU A 146 -5.47 -1.38 11.20
CA GLU A 146 -4.57 -2.31 11.88
C GLU A 146 -5.27 -3.66 12.06
N ILE A 147 -4.58 -4.75 11.74
CA ILE A 147 -5.09 -6.11 11.83
C ILE A 147 -4.11 -7.03 12.54
N GLU A 148 -4.66 -8.09 13.13
CA GLU A 148 -3.87 -9.19 13.69
C GLU A 148 -3.08 -9.94 12.60
N ASP A 149 -2.14 -10.80 13.02
CA ASP A 149 -1.40 -11.65 12.09
C ASP A 149 -2.26 -12.81 11.56
N VAL A 150 -3.18 -12.48 10.65
CA VAL A 150 -4.04 -13.42 9.93
C VAL A 150 -3.81 -13.34 8.44
N PHE A 151 -4.00 -14.45 7.73
CA PHE A 151 -3.96 -14.43 6.27
C PHE A 151 -5.19 -13.70 5.72
N VAL A 152 -5.00 -12.75 4.81
CA VAL A 152 -6.06 -11.88 4.28
C VAL A 152 -6.04 -11.82 2.76
N VAL A 153 -7.22 -11.73 2.16
CA VAL A 153 -7.42 -11.78 0.71
C VAL A 153 -8.56 -10.83 0.31
N GLY A 154 -8.58 -10.39 -0.95
CA GLY A 154 -9.59 -9.47 -1.46
C GLY A 154 -9.10 -8.04 -1.50
N TYR A 155 -9.81 -7.21 -2.23
CA TYR A 155 -9.53 -5.78 -2.40
C TYR A 155 -8.06 -5.52 -2.79
N GLY A 156 -7.60 -6.22 -3.83
CA GLY A 156 -6.22 -6.16 -4.31
C GLY A 156 -5.33 -7.27 -3.78
N LEU A 157 -5.56 -7.79 -2.57
CA LEU A 157 -4.81 -8.91 -1.99
C LEU A 157 -5.19 -10.24 -2.65
N ASN A 158 -4.24 -11.17 -2.77
CA ASN A 158 -4.39 -12.41 -3.53
C ASN A 158 -4.15 -13.69 -2.72
N TYR A 159 -4.72 -14.78 -3.24
CA TYR A 159 -4.30 -16.14 -2.94
C TYR A 159 -4.07 -16.89 -4.25
N GLY A 160 -2.82 -17.34 -4.47
CA GLY A 160 -2.38 -17.71 -5.81
C GLY A 160 -2.51 -16.52 -6.77
N ASP A 161 -3.11 -16.71 -7.94
CA ASP A 161 -3.35 -15.64 -8.92
C ASP A 161 -4.72 -14.97 -8.80
N PHE A 162 -5.54 -15.35 -7.81
CA PHE A 162 -6.97 -15.02 -7.78
C PHE A 162 -7.33 -14.06 -6.63
N TYR A 163 -8.63 -13.69 -6.61
CA TYR A 163 -9.34 -12.98 -5.54
C TYR A 163 -9.06 -11.48 -5.35
N ARG A 164 -8.12 -10.89 -6.10
CA ARG A 164 -7.87 -9.43 -6.04
C ARG A 164 -9.14 -8.61 -6.31
N ASN A 165 -10.05 -9.13 -7.12
CA ASN A 165 -11.28 -8.47 -7.56
C ASN A 165 -12.45 -8.51 -6.55
N ILE A 166 -12.28 -9.15 -5.38
CA ILE A 166 -13.32 -9.16 -4.35
C ILE A 166 -13.38 -7.78 -3.67
N PRO A 167 -14.56 -7.16 -3.48
CA PRO A 167 -14.66 -5.76 -3.04
C PRO A 167 -14.44 -5.54 -1.54
N TYR A 168 -14.07 -6.59 -0.80
CA TYR A 168 -13.91 -6.58 0.65
C TYR A 168 -12.72 -7.47 1.05
N VAL A 169 -12.21 -7.28 2.26
CA VAL A 169 -11.12 -8.11 2.82
C VAL A 169 -11.72 -9.25 3.62
N PHE A 170 -11.24 -10.47 3.38
CA PHE A 170 -11.72 -11.67 4.05
C PHE A 170 -10.60 -12.67 4.33
N ASN A 171 -10.88 -13.62 5.21
CA ASN A 171 -10.15 -14.87 5.35
C ASN A 171 -11.11 -16.06 5.27
N TRP A 172 -10.59 -17.28 5.32
CA TRP A 172 -11.43 -18.48 5.36
C TRP A 172 -11.58 -18.95 6.80
N LYS A 173 -12.78 -19.44 7.14
CA LYS A 173 -13.00 -20.23 8.35
C LYS A 173 -12.25 -21.57 8.31
#